data_AF-A0A945KY07-F1
#
_entry.id   AF-A0A945KY07-F1
#
_cell.length_a   1.000
_cell.length_b   1.000
_cell.length_c   1.000
_cell.angle_alpha   90.00
_cell.angle_beta   90.00
_cell.angle_gamma   90.00
#
_symmetry.space_group_name_H-M   'P 1'
#
loop_
_entity.id
_entity.type
_entity.pdbx_description
1 polymer ?
#
loop_
_entity_poly.entity_id
_entity_poly.type
_entity_poly.pdbx_seq_one_letter_code
_entity_poly.pdbx_strand_id
1 'polypeptide(L)'
;NYGAAFSFLANEDGWQQYFLVMVSSIASLAIAIWMAKTTKQQVFKLLALSLILSGAVGNLIDRAALGFVIDFIDFHYQTFYFPVFNVADMAISAGVVLLILTDLKNNKRSNNE
;
A
#
# COMPACT_ATOMS: atom_id res chain seq x y z
N ASN A 1 9.76 -9.33 6.30
CA ASN A 1 9.95 -9.35 4.83
C ASN A 1 11.01 -8.36 4.34
N TYR A 2 12.09 -8.85 3.72
CA TYR A 2 13.17 -8.04 3.12
C TYR A 2 12.90 -7.57 1.67
N GLY A 3 11.80 -8.02 1.08
CA GLY A 3 11.55 -7.85 -0.36
C GLY A 3 11.97 -9.08 -1.18
N ALA A 4 11.62 -10.27 -0.70
CA ALA A 4 11.95 -11.56 -1.34
C ALA A 4 11.56 -11.64 -2.83
N ALA A 5 10.47 -10.95 -3.20
CA ALA A 5 10.04 -10.83 -4.60
C ALA A 5 11.03 -10.09 -5.51
N PHE A 6 11.98 -9.32 -4.95
CA PHE A 6 13.09 -8.70 -5.66
C PHE A 6 14.43 -9.37 -5.36
N SER A 7 14.50 -10.20 -4.31
CA SER A 7 15.71 -10.98 -3.94
C SER A 7 16.26 -11.86 -5.06
N PHE A 8 15.44 -12.29 -6.02
CA PHE A 8 15.91 -13.02 -7.21
C PHE A 8 16.83 -12.19 -8.13
N LEU A 9 16.82 -10.85 -8.02
CA LEU A 9 17.70 -9.93 -8.75
C LEU A 9 18.95 -9.52 -7.96
N ALA A 10 19.07 -9.91 -6.68
CA ALA A 10 20.24 -9.58 -5.85
C ALA A 10 21.02 -10.84 -5.51
N ASN A 11 22.00 -11.17 -6.36
CA ASN A 11 23.00 -12.15 -5.99
C ASN A 11 23.99 -11.61 -4.95
N GLU A 12 24.08 -10.30 -4.73
CA GLU A 12 24.84 -9.65 -3.67
C GLU A 12 24.19 -8.28 -3.37
N ASP A 13 24.32 -7.82 -2.13
CA ASP A 13 23.98 -6.50 -1.58
C ASP A 13 22.51 -6.15 -1.26
N GLY A 14 22.29 -5.69 -0.02
CA GLY A 14 21.04 -5.19 0.56
C GLY A 14 20.51 -3.87 -0.04
N TRP A 15 20.84 -3.58 -1.30
CA TRP A 15 20.36 -2.39 -2.03
C TRP A 15 18.83 -2.34 -2.11
N GLN A 16 18.19 -3.52 -2.07
CA GLN A 16 16.73 -3.69 -2.15
C GLN A 16 16.00 -2.91 -1.07
N GLN A 17 16.55 -2.87 0.13
CA GLN A 17 15.98 -2.10 1.23
C GLN A 17 15.94 -0.61 0.87
N TYR A 18 17.06 -0.05 0.42
CA TYR A 18 17.15 1.36 0.03
C TYR A 18 16.27 1.69 -1.16
N PHE A 19 16.21 0.80 -2.15
CA PHE A 19 15.31 0.93 -3.29
C PHE A 19 13.84 0.93 -2.86
N LEU A 20 13.42 -0.03 -2.02
CA LEU A 20 12.04 -0.11 -1.53
C LEU A 20 11.67 1.07 -0.62
N VAL A 21 12.62 1.58 0.18
CA VAL A 21 12.44 2.82 0.96
C VAL A 21 12.22 4.01 0.03
N MET A 22 13.04 4.15 -1.02
CA MET A 22 12.92 5.24 -2.00
C MET A 22 11.57 5.18 -2.73
N VAL A 23 11.20 4.02 -3.26
CA VAL A 23 9.94 3.82 -3.98
C VAL A 23 8.74 4.09 -3.06
N SER A 24 8.75 3.55 -1.84
CA SER A 24 7.66 3.76 -0.88
C SER A 24 7.54 5.23 -0.45
N SER A 25 8.66 5.94 -0.34
CA SER A 25 8.68 7.39 -0.05
C SER A 25 8.07 8.20 -1.20
N ILE A 26 8.46 7.91 -2.44
CA ILE A 26 7.91 8.57 -3.63
C ILE A 26 6.41 8.30 -3.76
N ALA A 27 5.99 7.05 -3.58
CA ALA A 27 4.58 6.67 -3.63
C ALA A 27 3.78 7.38 -2.53
N SER A 28 4.29 7.41 -1.31
CA SER A 28 3.64 8.11 -0.19
C SER A 28 3.49 9.61 -0.47
N LEU A 29 4.53 10.25 -1.00
CA LEU A 29 4.48 11.67 -1.39
C LEU A 29 3.46 11.91 -2.50
N ALA A 30 3.44 11.06 -3.53
CA ALA A 30 2.48 11.16 -4.63
C ALA A 30 1.04 11.03 -4.13
N ILE A 31 0.76 10.07 -3.22
CA ILE A 31 -0.55 9.89 -2.60
C ILE A 31 -0.93 11.09 -1.74
N ALA A 32 0.01 11.63 -0.95
CA ALA A 32 -0.23 12.82 -0.13
C ALA A 32 -0.58 14.05 -0.99
N ILE A 33 0.14 14.26 -2.10
CA ILE A 33 -0.17 15.32 -3.08
C ILE A 33 -1.54 15.10 -3.70
N TRP A 34 -1.87 13.85 -4.08
CA TRP A 34 -3.17 13.53 -4.65
C TRP A 34 -4.31 13.78 -3.65
N MET A 35 -4.11 13.42 -2.39
CA MET A 35 -5.04 13.69 -1.30
C MET A 35 -5.24 15.20 -1.09
N ALA A 36 -4.17 15.99 -1.11
CA ALA A 36 -4.23 17.45 -0.98
C ALA A 36 -5.01 18.13 -2.13
N LYS A 37 -5.00 17.53 -3.33
CA LYS A 37 -5.77 18.00 -4.49
C LYS A 37 -7.21 17.49 -4.52
N THR A 38 -7.57 16.57 -3.63
CA THR A 38 -8.91 15.97 -3.58
C THR A 38 -9.85 16.85 -2.76
N THR A 39 -11.04 17.14 -3.28
CA THR A 39 -12.00 18.02 -2.61
C THR A 39 -12.63 17.35 -1.39
N LYS A 40 -12.97 18.13 -0.35
CA LYS A 40 -13.51 17.62 0.92
C LYS A 40 -14.83 16.86 0.77
N GLN A 41 -15.57 17.09 -0.31
CA GLN A 41 -16.82 16.40 -0.64
C GLN A 41 -16.59 14.95 -1.08
N GLN A 42 -15.38 14.60 -1.53
CA GLN A 42 -15.02 13.25 -1.98
C GLN A 42 -14.56 12.37 -0.80
N VAL A 43 -15.42 12.25 0.22
CA VAL A 43 -15.09 11.60 1.51
C VAL A 43 -14.57 10.17 1.34
N PHE A 44 -15.21 9.36 0.50
CA PHE A 44 -14.76 7.98 0.26
C PHE A 44 -13.40 7.89 -0.44
N LYS A 45 -13.10 8.85 -1.34
CA LYS A 45 -11.79 8.94 -1.98
C LYS A 45 -10.72 9.36 -0.99
N LEU A 46 -11.01 10.35 -0.15
CA LEU A 46 -10.10 10.77 0.92
C LEU A 46 -9.84 9.64 1.93
N LEU A 47 -10.87 8.88 2.31
CA LEU A 47 -10.72 7.70 3.17
C LEU A 47 -9.84 6.64 2.50
N ALA A 48 -10.07 6.34 1.23
CA ALA A 48 -9.27 5.39 0.48
C ALA A 48 -7.79 5.81 0.40
N LEU A 49 -7.52 7.07 0.04
CA LEU A 49 -6.16 7.61 0.00
C LEU A 49 -5.51 7.62 1.39
N SER A 50 -6.26 7.89 2.46
CA SER A 50 -5.75 7.86 3.83
C SER A 50 -5.33 6.45 4.25
N LEU A 51 -6.11 5.42 3.88
CA LEU A 51 -5.79 4.02 4.15
C LEU A 51 -4.53 3.56 3.42
N ILE A 52 -4.40 3.91 2.14
CA ILE A 52 -3.21 3.56 1.34
C ILE A 52 -1.98 4.30 1.90
N LEU A 53 -2.11 5.59 2.20
CA LEU A 53 -1.02 6.40 2.72
C LEU A 53 -0.54 5.90 4.08
N SER A 54 -1.45 5.63 5.02
CA SER A 54 -1.07 5.17 6.35
C SER A 54 -0.39 3.80 6.31
N GLY A 55 -0.87 2.87 5.47
CA GLY A 55 -0.21 1.59 5.27
C GLY A 55 1.16 1.73 4.59
N ALA A 56 1.27 2.53 3.53
CA ALA A 56 2.55 2.78 2.85
C ALA A 56 3.59 3.40 3.80
N VAL A 57 3.18 4.37 4.62
CA VAL A 57 4.04 5.02 5.62
C VAL A 57 4.41 4.04 6.74
N GLY A 58 3.49 3.22 7.24
CA GLY A 58 3.79 2.21 8.27
C GLY A 58 4.88 1.23 7.80
N ASN A 59 4.69 0.68 6.60
CA ASN A 59 5.67 -0.22 5.98
C ASN A 59 6.99 0.46 5.59
N LEU A 60 6.99 1.78 5.37
CA LEU A 60 8.20 2.57 5.15
C LEU A 60 8.97 2.79 6.46
N ILE A 61 8.27 3.08 7.57
CA ILE A 61 8.87 3.25 8.90
C ILE A 61 9.58 1.96 9.31
N ASP A 62 8.93 0.80 9.16
CA ASP A 62 9.56 -0.49 9.45
C ASP A 62 10.86 -0.68 8.67
N ARG A 63 10.85 -0.42 7.36
CA ARG A 63 12.04 -0.55 6.51
C ARG A 63 13.14 0.46 6.86
N ALA A 64 12.77 1.68 7.26
CA ALA A 64 13.74 2.70 7.65
C ALA A 64 14.39 2.38 9.02
N ALA A 65 13.62 1.85 9.96
CA ALA A 65 14.07 1.58 11.33
C ALA A 65 14.75 0.21 11.49
N LEU A 66 14.23 -0.82 10.81
CA LEU A 66 14.60 -2.22 11.02
C LEU A 66 15.29 -2.84 9.79
N GLY A 67 15.10 -2.24 8.62
CA GLY A 67 15.57 -2.76 7.34
C GLY A 67 14.69 -3.84 6.70
N PHE A 68 13.59 -4.19 7.35
CA PHE A 68 12.58 -5.12 6.84
C PHE A 68 11.21 -4.76 7.42
N VAL A 69 10.15 -5.29 6.80
CA VAL A 69 8.78 -5.20 7.34
C VAL A 69 8.52 -6.35 8.30
N ILE A 70 7.83 -6.07 9.41
CA ILE A 70 7.35 -7.12 10.31
C ILE A 70 5.99 -7.62 9.81
N ASP A 71 5.94 -8.90 9.46
CA ASP A 71 4.74 -9.60 9.02
C ASP A 71 4.37 -10.61 10.09
N PHE A 72 3.12 -10.59 10.54
CA PHE A 72 2.68 -11.34 11.73
C PHE A 72 1.32 -12.00 11.57
N ILE A 73 0.59 -11.72 10.48
CA ILE A 73 -0.69 -12.35 10.19
C ILE A 73 -0.44 -13.48 9.20
N ASP A 74 -0.51 -14.71 9.71
CA ASP A 74 -0.41 -15.95 8.94
C ASP A 74 -1.82 -16.53 8.77
N PHE A 75 -2.27 -16.63 7.52
CA PHE A 75 -3.55 -17.23 7.16
C PHE A 75 -3.32 -18.41 6.21
N HIS A 76 -3.76 -19.59 6.61
CA HIS A 76 -3.67 -20.80 5.81
C HIS A 76 -4.90 -21.68 6.01
N TYR A 77 -5.22 -22.47 4.98
CA TYR A 77 -6.29 -23.45 5.00
C TYR A 77 -5.84 -24.73 4.31
N GLN A 78 -5.71 -25.82 5.08
CA GLN A 78 -5.15 -27.09 4.60
C GLN A 78 -3.79 -26.88 3.92
N THR A 79 -3.68 -27.21 2.62
CA THR A 79 -2.47 -27.04 1.82
C THR A 79 -2.34 -25.66 1.19
N PHE A 80 -3.37 -24.80 1.33
CA PHE A 80 -3.34 -23.45 0.80
C PHE A 80 -2.74 -22.49 1.84
N TYR A 81 -1.65 -21.82 1.46
CA TYR A 81 -0.98 -20.82 2.27
C TYR A 81 -1.13 -19.46 1.60
N PHE A 82 -1.77 -18.53 2.30
CA PHE A 82 -1.73 -17.13 1.89
C PHE A 82 -0.40 -16.53 2.34
N PRO A 83 0.24 -15.65 1.55
CA PRO A 83 1.46 -14.96 1.99
C PRO A 83 1.23 -14.25 3.32
N VAL A 84 2.15 -14.41 4.28
CA VAL A 84 2.08 -13.69 5.56
C VAL A 84 2.08 -12.18 5.31
N PHE A 85 1.26 -11.44 6.05
CA PHE A 85 1.07 -10.01 5.86
C PHE A 85 0.93 -9.28 7.21
N ASN A 86 0.77 -7.96 7.17
CA ASN A 86 0.53 -7.14 8.36
C ASN A 86 -0.66 -6.18 8.22
N VAL A 87 -0.89 -5.36 9.24
CA VAL A 87 -1.98 -4.38 9.26
C VAL A 87 -1.80 -3.29 8.21
N ALA A 88 -0.56 -2.92 7.86
CA ALA A 88 -0.29 -1.96 6.81
C ALA A 88 -0.71 -2.50 5.43
N ASP A 89 -0.46 -3.78 5.15
CA ASP A 89 -0.88 -4.44 3.91
C ASP A 89 -2.40 -4.54 3.80
N MET A 90 -3.09 -4.79 4.92
CA MET A 90 -4.55 -4.74 4.97
C MET A 90 -5.09 -3.35 4.67
N ALA A 91 -4.49 -2.30 5.24
CA ALA A 91 -4.88 -0.92 5.00
C ALA A 91 -4.70 -0.53 3.53
N ILE A 92 -3.56 -0.87 2.93
CA ILE A 92 -3.29 -0.65 1.50
C ILE A 92 -4.35 -1.39 0.65
N SER A 93 -4.55 -2.68 0.92
CA SER A 93 -5.49 -3.51 0.14
C SER A 93 -6.93 -3.00 0.22
N ALA A 94 -7.40 -2.68 1.44
CA ALA A 94 -8.73 -2.12 1.66
C ALA A 94 -8.89 -0.73 1.01
N GLY A 95 -7.86 0.12 1.11
CA GLY A 95 -7.83 1.43 0.49
C GLY A 95 -7.90 1.37 -1.04
N VAL A 96 -7.14 0.47 -1.67
CA VAL A 96 -7.19 0.26 -3.13
C VAL A 96 -8.57 -0.22 -3.58
N VAL A 97 -9.16 -1.21 -2.90
CA VAL A 97 -10.51 -1.69 -3.21
C VAL A 97 -11.52 -0.55 -3.09
N LEU A 98 -11.47 0.24 -2.01
CA LEU A 98 -12.36 1.37 -1.80
C LEU A 98 -12.19 2.46 -2.87
N LEU A 99 -10.96 2.75 -3.29
CA LEU A 99 -10.65 3.73 -4.33
C LEU A 99 -11.27 3.31 -5.67
N ILE A 100 -11.09 2.06 -6.07
CA ILE A 100 -11.66 1.49 -7.31
C ILE A 100 -13.18 1.58 -7.27
N LEU A 101 -13.81 1.14 -6.17
CA LEU A 101 -15.27 1.19 -6.03
C LEU A 101 -15.81 2.63 -6.08
N THR A 102 -15.07 3.58 -5.50
CA THR A 102 -15.43 5.01 -5.52
C THR A 102 -15.38 5.57 -6.92
N ASP A 103 -14.30 5.31 -7.68
CA ASP A 103 -14.13 5.81 -9.04
C ASP A 103 -15.15 5.16 -10.01
N LEU A 104 -15.44 3.86 -9.87
CA LEU A 104 -16.48 3.19 -10.67
C LEU A 104 -17.87 3.77 -10.42
N LYS A 105 -18.20 4.11 -9.17
CA LYS A 105 -19.48 4.75 -8.82
C LYS A 105 -19.59 6.16 -9.39
N ASN A 106 -18.51 6.93 -9.36
CA ASN A 106 -18.49 8.30 -9.89
C ASN A 106 -18.65 8.30 -11.42
N ASN A 107 -17.99 7.38 -12.13
CA ASN A 107 -18.15 7.25 -13.59
C ASN A 107 -19.58 6.91 -14.00
N LYS A 108 -20.25 5.99 -13.28
CA LYS A 108 -21.66 5.66 -13.57
C LYS A 108 -22.58 6.86 -13.39
N ARG A 109 -22.33 7.71 -12.40
CA ARG A 109 -23.14 8.92 -12.17
C ARG A 109 -22.96 9.92 -13.31
N SER A 110 -21.73 10.11 -13.78
CA SER A 110 -21.44 10.98 -14.92
C SER A 110 -22.03 10.51 -16.25
N ASN A 111 -22.25 9.21 -16.46
CA ASN A 111 -22.82 8.67 -17.70
C ASN A 111 -24.36 8.66 -17.74
N ASN A 112 -24.99 8.87 -16.58
CA ASN A 112 -26.46 8.87 -16.43
C ASN A 112 -27.05 10.29 -16.32
N GLU A 113 -26.19 11.32 -16.36
CA GLU A 113 -26.54 12.75 -16.45
C GLU A 113 -26.29 13.22 -17.89
#